data_AF-A0A182T9E4-F1
#
_entry.id   AF-A0A182T9E4-F1
#
_cell.length_a   1.000
_cell.length_b   1.000
_cell.length_c   1.000
_cell.angle_alpha   90.00
_cell.angle_beta   90.00
_cell.angle_gamma   90.00
#
_symmetry.space_group_name_H-M   'P 1'
#
loop_
_entity.id
_entity.type
_entity.pdbx_description
1 polymer ?
#
loop_
_entity_poly.entity_id
_entity_poly.type
_entity_poly.pdbx_seq_one_letter_code
_entity_poly.pdbx_strand_id
1 'polypeptide(L)'
;MLTNKVFMKKTKRGNILKIVREHYLRDDIWCGSAACRKCPPDENAVLLEETPESVSDRFAFPHYLLLDTNIVLYQMDLLEESAIQNVIILHTVLDEVKHRSAVMYKRLRAILSNPERKFYTFVNEHHKDTYVERMPGESANDRNDRMIRTATEWYEKHLHLDRGRKSRVRIVLLSDDADNRAKATELGLNTCSAGEYMKAAKEKFAHLLDKISQRDTVCESKDPLFPSHLTLMQIHEGIKSGKLMQGGFIASRENYLEGYVRVESIEKAVLIQGRMNLNRAVDGDTVAIEMLPESEWKAPSDVVLVDEQNDPGDMVEPDPTFSVKPQAEREPTAKVVGIIKRKWRQYCGILIPSHIQGSTRHIFVPAERKIPRIRIETRQAATLLSQRIIVAIDQWPRHSRYPQGHFVRALGPIGSKETENEVILLEHDVPHNRFSEDVLACLPQLPWLITGEDLKRRVDLRGITICSVDPPGC
;
A
#
# COMPACT_ATOMS: atom_id res chain seq x y z
N MET A 1 -19.46 0.02 -31.57
CA MET A 1 -19.48 -1.41 -31.98
C MET A 1 -19.91 -2.26 -30.79
N LEU A 2 -20.61 -3.38 -31.02
CA LEU A 2 -21.08 -4.28 -29.95
C LEU A 2 -20.29 -5.59 -30.00
N THR A 3 -19.71 -6.00 -28.89
CA THR A 3 -19.14 -7.34 -28.69
C THR A 3 -19.77 -8.00 -27.46
N ASN A 4 -19.61 -9.32 -27.31
CA ASN A 4 -20.17 -10.09 -26.20
C ASN A 4 -19.05 -10.64 -25.31
N LYS A 5 -19.04 -10.23 -24.04
CA LYS A 5 -18.12 -10.77 -23.03
C LYS A 5 -18.75 -11.98 -22.37
N VAL A 6 -18.15 -13.14 -22.60
CA VAL A 6 -18.61 -14.43 -22.04
C VAL A 6 -17.62 -14.90 -20.98
N PHE A 7 -18.12 -15.19 -19.78
CA PHE A 7 -17.29 -15.78 -18.71
C PHE A 7 -18.09 -16.76 -17.85
N MET A 8 -17.40 -17.73 -17.25
CA MET A 8 -17.98 -18.68 -16.33
C MET A 8 -17.82 -18.19 -14.89
N LYS A 9 -18.90 -18.22 -14.11
CA LYS A 9 -18.88 -17.84 -12.69
C LYS A 9 -19.40 -18.99 -11.85
N LYS A 10 -18.60 -19.44 -10.88
CA LYS A 10 -19.05 -20.36 -9.84
C LYS A 10 -19.90 -19.60 -8.82
N THR A 11 -21.11 -20.07 -8.57
CA THR A 11 -22.01 -19.52 -7.55
C THR A 11 -21.57 -19.96 -6.15
N LYS A 12 -22.06 -19.27 -5.11
CA LYS A 12 -21.83 -19.65 -3.70
C LYS A 12 -22.28 -21.09 -3.39
N ARG A 13 -23.23 -21.63 -4.17
CA ARG A 13 -23.75 -23.01 -4.05
C ARG A 13 -22.99 -24.03 -4.89
N GLY A 14 -21.90 -23.63 -5.56
CA GLY A 14 -21.06 -24.53 -6.35
C GLY A 14 -21.44 -24.67 -7.83
N ASN A 15 -22.63 -24.23 -8.24
CA ASN A 15 -23.07 -24.28 -9.64
C ASN A 15 -22.24 -23.35 -10.52
N ILE A 16 -21.89 -23.80 -11.73
CA ILE A 16 -21.16 -23.02 -12.73
C ILE A 16 -22.18 -22.38 -13.68
N LEU A 17 -22.19 -21.05 -13.74
CA LEU A 17 -23.07 -20.29 -14.64
C LEU A 17 -22.24 -19.65 -15.75
N LYS A 18 -22.71 -19.78 -17.00
CA LYS A 18 -22.21 -19.01 -18.13
C LYS A 18 -22.90 -17.65 -18.13
N ILE A 19 -22.14 -16.58 -17.91
CA ILE A 19 -22.63 -15.20 -17.96
C ILE A 19 -22.22 -14.62 -19.30
N VAL A 20 -23.21 -14.11 -20.04
CA VAL A 20 -23.01 -13.34 -21.27
C VAL A 20 -23.39 -11.90 -20.97
N ARG A 21 -22.49 -10.96 -21.24
CA ARG A 21 -22.75 -9.53 -21.12
C ARG A 21 -22.45 -8.84 -22.43
N GLU A 22 -23.34 -7.96 -22.83
CA GLU A 22 -23.08 -7.00 -23.89
C GLU A 22 -21.94 -6.08 -23.49
N HIS A 23 -21.05 -5.82 -24.42
CA HIS A 23 -19.88 -4.97 -24.22
C HIS A 23 -19.78 -3.97 -25.36
N TYR A 24 -20.04 -2.71 -25.04
CA TYR A 24 -20.07 -1.63 -26.02
C TYR A 24 -18.67 -1.03 -26.18
N LEU A 25 -18.21 -0.99 -27.42
CA LEU A 25 -16.97 -0.35 -27.85
C LEU A 25 -17.28 1.00 -28.49
N ARG A 26 -16.65 2.03 -27.94
CA ARG A 26 -16.82 3.45 -28.20
C ARG A 26 -15.57 4.01 -28.88
N ASP A 27 -15.77 5.05 -29.68
CA ASP A 27 -14.73 5.86 -30.34
C ASP A 27 -14.73 7.32 -29.85
N ASP A 28 -15.66 7.68 -28.98
CA ASP A 28 -15.79 8.98 -28.31
C ASP A 28 -15.15 9.00 -26.91
N ILE A 29 -14.15 8.15 -26.67
CA ILE A 29 -13.38 8.12 -25.42
C ILE A 29 -12.09 8.93 -25.59
N TRP A 30 -11.83 9.80 -24.63
CA TRP A 30 -10.85 10.86 -24.78
C TRP A 30 -9.50 10.45 -24.19
N CYS A 31 -8.42 11.01 -24.71
CA CYS A 31 -7.07 10.68 -24.24
C CYS A 31 -6.64 11.48 -22.99
N GLY A 32 -7.35 12.56 -22.63
CA GLY A 32 -7.08 13.39 -21.44
C GLY A 32 -5.89 14.35 -21.58
N SER A 33 -5.27 14.42 -22.76
CA SER A 33 -4.05 15.19 -23.03
C SER A 33 -4.32 16.55 -23.64
N ALA A 34 -3.76 17.61 -23.06
CA ALA A 34 -3.71 18.95 -23.67
C ALA A 34 -2.88 19.00 -24.96
N ALA A 35 -2.02 18.00 -25.20
CA ALA A 35 -1.24 17.90 -26.44
C ALA A 35 -2.08 17.36 -27.62
N CYS A 36 -3.26 16.79 -27.38
CA CYS A 36 -4.09 16.21 -28.42
C CYS A 36 -5.06 17.23 -29.04
N ARG A 37 -5.16 17.21 -30.38
CA ARG A 37 -6.13 18.02 -31.16
C ARG A 37 -7.20 17.20 -31.88
N LYS A 38 -7.17 15.87 -31.74
CA LYS A 38 -8.10 14.94 -32.42
C LYS A 38 -9.30 14.60 -31.55
N CYS A 39 -9.09 14.48 -30.25
CA CYS A 39 -10.19 14.27 -29.31
C CYS A 39 -11.02 15.56 -29.23
N PRO A 40 -12.34 15.47 -29.00
CA PRO A 40 -13.15 16.66 -28.80
C PRO A 40 -12.63 17.43 -27.57
N PRO A 41 -12.75 18.77 -27.53
CA PRO A 41 -12.36 19.56 -26.36
C PRO A 41 -13.50 19.64 -25.33
N ASP A 42 -13.18 19.35 -24.07
CA ASP A 42 -13.99 19.52 -22.84
C ASP A 42 -12.97 20.05 -21.85
N GLU A 43 -13.09 21.35 -21.60
CA GLU A 43 -12.19 22.09 -20.75
C GLU A 43 -12.20 21.57 -19.30
N ASN A 44 -13.27 20.85 -18.89
CA ASN A 44 -13.36 20.23 -17.57
C ASN A 44 -12.63 18.87 -17.48
N ALA A 45 -12.14 18.32 -18.60
CA ALA A 45 -11.54 16.98 -18.67
C ALA A 45 -10.03 16.98 -19.01
N VAL A 46 -9.43 18.13 -19.34
CA VAL A 46 -8.01 18.23 -19.66
C VAL A 46 -7.19 18.25 -18.36
N LEU A 47 -6.67 17.09 -17.98
CA LEU A 47 -5.87 16.92 -16.76
C LEU A 47 -4.36 16.80 -17.04
N LEU A 48 -3.95 16.34 -18.23
CA LEU A 48 -2.54 16.12 -18.56
C LEU A 48 -1.96 17.28 -19.37
N GLU A 49 -0.77 17.74 -18.99
CA GLU A 49 -0.10 18.90 -19.57
C GLU A 49 0.44 18.66 -20.98
N GLU A 50 0.55 19.73 -21.76
CA GLU A 50 1.12 19.68 -23.11
C GLU A 50 2.61 19.33 -23.11
N THR A 51 3.35 19.77 -22.10
CA THR A 51 4.80 19.54 -21.97
C THR A 51 5.13 19.11 -20.54
N PRO A 52 4.94 17.84 -20.20
CA PRO A 52 5.21 17.34 -18.84
C PRO A 52 6.71 17.43 -18.51
N GLU A 53 7.04 17.86 -17.29
CA GLU A 53 8.40 17.80 -16.78
C GLU A 53 8.78 16.35 -16.45
N SER A 54 9.88 15.86 -17.02
CA SER A 54 10.39 14.53 -16.67
C SER A 54 11.03 14.54 -15.28
N VAL A 55 10.63 13.55 -14.45
CA VAL A 55 11.23 13.27 -13.13
C VAL A 55 12.57 12.54 -13.25
N SER A 56 12.77 11.79 -14.35
CA SER A 56 13.93 10.91 -14.56
C SER A 56 14.73 11.29 -15.81
N ASP A 57 16.05 11.34 -15.69
CA ASP A 57 16.96 11.56 -16.82
C ASP A 57 17.13 10.31 -17.70
N ARG A 58 16.57 9.16 -17.29
CA ARG A 58 16.50 7.96 -18.13
C ARG A 58 15.79 8.23 -19.45
N PHE A 59 14.78 9.09 -19.42
CA PHE A 59 14.04 9.53 -20.60
C PHE A 59 14.08 11.06 -20.68
N ALA A 60 15.03 11.56 -21.46
CA ALA A 60 15.28 13.01 -21.62
C ALA A 60 14.22 13.77 -22.45
N PHE A 61 13.12 13.10 -22.81
CA PHE A 61 11.99 13.69 -23.55
C PHE A 61 10.77 13.86 -22.63
N PRO A 62 9.90 14.86 -22.87
CA PRO A 62 8.64 14.98 -22.15
C PRO A 62 7.79 13.73 -22.36
N HIS A 63 7.30 13.15 -21.27
CA HIS A 63 6.50 11.93 -21.33
C HIS A 63 5.41 11.87 -20.28
N TYR A 64 4.35 11.12 -20.59
CA TYR A 64 3.37 10.66 -19.61
C TYR A 64 3.76 9.30 -19.07
N LEU A 65 3.42 9.05 -17.81
CA LEU A 65 3.60 7.76 -17.18
C LEU A 65 2.32 6.94 -17.31
N LEU A 66 2.41 5.76 -17.92
CA LEU A 66 1.32 4.79 -17.91
C LEU A 66 1.68 3.70 -16.91
N LEU A 67 0.81 3.47 -15.93
CA LEU A 67 1.09 2.55 -14.84
C LEU A 67 0.49 1.17 -15.08
N ASP A 68 1.28 0.15 -14.73
CA ASP A 68 0.81 -1.21 -14.53
C ASP A 68 0.15 -1.39 -13.14
N THR A 69 -0.66 -2.43 -12.98
CA THR A 69 -1.34 -2.82 -11.75
C THR A 69 -0.36 -2.97 -10.58
N ASN A 70 0.77 -3.63 -10.79
CA ASN A 70 1.75 -3.88 -9.73
C ASN A 70 2.38 -2.58 -9.19
N ILE A 71 2.59 -1.58 -10.05
CA ILE A 71 3.10 -0.27 -9.61
C ILE A 71 2.11 0.39 -8.65
N VAL A 72 0.82 0.37 -8.98
CA VAL A 72 -0.21 0.96 -8.12
C VAL A 72 -0.32 0.21 -6.79
N LEU A 73 -0.23 -1.13 -6.81
CA LEU A 73 -0.38 -1.94 -5.59
C LEU A 73 0.79 -1.77 -4.62
N TYR A 74 2.01 -1.60 -5.13
CA TYR A 74 3.22 -1.70 -4.31
C TYR A 74 3.98 -0.39 -4.17
N GLN A 75 3.79 0.57 -5.08
CA GLN A 75 4.48 1.86 -5.08
C GLN A 75 3.51 3.03 -4.81
N MET A 76 2.42 2.80 -4.08
CA MET A 76 1.41 3.84 -3.80
C MET A 76 2.01 5.05 -3.06
N ASP A 77 2.91 4.83 -2.10
CA ASP A 77 3.56 5.91 -1.34
C ASP A 77 4.49 6.78 -2.21
N LEU A 78 4.98 6.25 -3.34
CA LEU A 78 5.67 7.03 -4.39
C LEU A 78 4.65 7.80 -5.23
N LEU A 79 3.53 7.18 -5.61
CA LEU A 79 2.47 7.81 -6.39
C LEU A 79 1.74 8.92 -5.63
N GLU A 80 1.78 8.93 -4.29
CA GLU A 80 1.22 10.00 -3.46
C GLU A 80 2.08 11.27 -3.43
N GLU A 81 3.31 11.23 -3.95
CA GLU A 81 4.20 12.39 -3.99
C GLU A 81 3.82 13.40 -5.07
N SER A 82 3.83 14.69 -4.69
CA SER A 82 3.46 15.81 -5.57
C SER A 82 4.35 15.96 -6.79
N ALA A 83 5.57 15.42 -6.72
CA ALA A 83 6.53 15.37 -7.82
C ALA A 83 6.08 14.46 -8.97
N ILE A 84 5.30 13.41 -8.69
CA ILE A 84 4.79 12.50 -9.71
C ILE A 84 3.48 13.07 -10.25
N GLN A 85 3.51 13.53 -11.50
CA GLN A 85 2.40 14.16 -12.21
C GLN A 85 2.28 13.59 -13.63
N ASN A 86 1.18 13.93 -14.31
CA ASN A 86 0.92 13.57 -15.70
C ASN A 86 0.89 12.04 -15.91
N VAL A 87 0.08 11.37 -15.10
CA VAL A 87 -0.03 9.92 -15.03
C VAL A 87 -1.34 9.44 -15.65
N ILE A 88 -1.26 8.42 -16.49
CA ILE A 88 -2.40 7.73 -17.10
C ILE A 88 -2.63 6.42 -16.35
N ILE A 89 -3.84 6.27 -15.83
CA ILE A 89 -4.35 5.04 -15.21
C ILE A 89 -5.37 4.43 -16.15
N LEU A 90 -5.15 3.19 -16.56
CA LEU A 90 -6.13 2.46 -17.35
C LEU A 90 -7.29 1.97 -16.48
N HIS A 91 -8.50 1.92 -17.05
CA HIS A 91 -9.66 1.38 -16.35
C HIS A 91 -9.47 -0.09 -15.96
N THR A 92 -8.80 -0.88 -16.80
CA THR A 92 -8.42 -2.27 -16.45
C THR A 92 -7.55 -2.36 -15.21
N VAL A 93 -6.57 -1.45 -15.08
CA VAL A 93 -5.68 -1.37 -13.90
C VAL A 93 -6.48 -0.94 -12.67
N LEU A 94 -7.35 0.08 -12.83
CA LEU A 94 -8.20 0.57 -11.75
C LEU A 94 -9.15 -0.51 -11.21
N ASP A 95 -9.76 -1.29 -12.09
CA ASP A 95 -10.62 -2.41 -11.74
C ASP A 95 -9.83 -3.54 -11.08
N GLU A 96 -8.64 -3.88 -11.57
CA GLU A 96 -7.82 -4.92 -10.96
C GLU A 96 -7.37 -4.55 -9.55
N VAL A 97 -6.94 -3.31 -9.35
CA VAL A 97 -6.59 -2.76 -8.02
C VAL A 97 -7.79 -2.82 -7.08
N LYS A 98 -8.99 -2.49 -7.55
CA LYS A 98 -10.24 -2.59 -6.76
C LYS A 98 -10.49 -4.01 -6.25
N HIS A 99 -10.25 -5.02 -7.09
CA HIS A 99 -10.46 -6.42 -6.73
C HIS A 99 -9.35 -6.97 -5.83
N ARG A 100 -8.10 -6.53 -6.01
CA ARG A 100 -6.94 -6.98 -5.21
C ARG A 100 -6.85 -6.26 -3.85
N SER A 101 -7.10 -4.96 -3.79
CA SER A 101 -7.01 -4.16 -2.56
C SER A 101 -7.94 -2.94 -2.58
N ALA A 102 -9.04 -3.03 -1.81
CA ALA A 102 -9.95 -1.91 -1.62
C ALA A 102 -9.28 -0.69 -0.97
N VAL A 103 -8.24 -0.91 -0.15
CA VAL A 103 -7.48 0.17 0.52
C VAL A 103 -6.68 0.97 -0.52
N MET A 104 -5.93 0.29 -1.39
CA MET A 104 -5.16 0.96 -2.45
C MET A 104 -6.08 1.62 -3.47
N TYR A 105 -7.22 1.01 -3.78
CA TYR A 105 -8.24 1.63 -4.62
C TYR A 105 -8.76 2.95 -4.04
N LYS A 106 -9.04 3.00 -2.73
CA LYS A 106 -9.48 4.25 -2.06
C LYS A 106 -8.39 5.33 -2.12
N ARG A 107 -7.12 4.97 -1.87
CA ARG A 107 -5.98 5.88 -2.00
C ARG A 107 -5.83 6.41 -3.43
N LEU A 108 -5.86 5.55 -4.43
CA LEU A 108 -5.81 5.94 -5.84
C LEU A 108 -6.97 6.87 -6.23
N ARG A 109 -8.18 6.60 -5.76
CA ARG A 109 -9.34 7.47 -5.99
C ARG A 109 -9.18 8.85 -5.37
N ALA A 110 -8.53 8.96 -4.21
CA ALA A 110 -8.21 10.25 -3.61
C ALA A 110 -7.22 11.04 -4.48
N ILE A 111 -6.18 10.38 -5.03
CA ILE A 111 -5.25 11.00 -5.99
C ILE A 111 -5.99 11.48 -7.24
N LEU A 112 -6.83 10.63 -7.82
CA LEU A 112 -7.62 10.94 -9.02
C LEU A 112 -8.63 12.07 -8.82
N SER A 113 -9.09 12.30 -7.59
CA SER A 113 -10.05 13.37 -7.28
C SER A 113 -9.37 14.72 -7.13
N ASN A 114 -8.04 14.77 -6.96
CA ASN A 114 -7.29 16.00 -6.83
C ASN A 114 -6.75 16.45 -8.22
N PRO A 115 -7.26 17.56 -8.79
CA PRO A 115 -6.85 18.03 -10.11
C PRO A 115 -5.38 18.46 -10.18
N GLU A 116 -4.78 18.94 -9.08
CA GLU A 116 -3.37 19.35 -9.04
C GLU A 116 -2.42 18.18 -9.29
N ARG A 117 -2.86 16.95 -9.02
CA ARG A 117 -2.06 15.74 -9.20
C ARG A 117 -1.92 15.35 -10.67
N LYS A 118 -2.84 15.79 -11.54
CA LYS A 118 -2.82 15.50 -12.99
C LYS A 118 -2.80 14.00 -13.30
N PHE A 119 -3.66 13.24 -12.60
CA PHE A 119 -3.89 11.82 -12.89
C PHE A 119 -5.14 11.67 -13.73
N TYR A 120 -5.05 10.98 -14.85
CA TYR A 120 -6.16 10.77 -15.77
C TYR A 120 -6.55 9.28 -15.84
N THR A 121 -7.85 9.00 -15.82
CA THR A 121 -8.35 7.63 -16.02
C THR A 121 -8.78 7.44 -17.47
N PHE A 122 -8.12 6.53 -18.19
CA PHE A 122 -8.48 6.17 -19.55
C PHE A 122 -9.29 4.88 -19.60
N VAL A 123 -10.48 4.95 -20.20
CA VAL A 123 -11.43 3.81 -20.27
C VAL A 123 -11.10 2.89 -21.44
N ASN A 124 -9.95 2.20 -21.35
CA ASN A 124 -9.45 1.31 -22.40
C ASN A 124 -10.36 0.11 -22.70
N GLU A 125 -11.01 -0.48 -21.69
CA GLU A 125 -11.89 -1.65 -21.91
C GLU A 125 -13.06 -1.30 -22.85
N HIS A 126 -13.55 -0.06 -22.88
CA HIS A 126 -14.65 0.36 -23.75
C HIS A 126 -14.19 1.09 -25.00
N HIS A 127 -12.88 1.24 -25.24
CA HIS A 127 -12.36 1.97 -26.39
C HIS A 127 -12.08 1.01 -27.55
N LYS A 128 -12.62 1.32 -28.74
CA LYS A 128 -12.55 0.47 -29.93
C LYS A 128 -11.14 -0.01 -30.27
N ASP A 129 -10.15 0.89 -30.26
CA ASP A 129 -8.78 0.58 -30.69
C ASP A 129 -7.88 -0.02 -29.59
N THR A 130 -8.30 0.03 -28.31
CA THR A 130 -7.47 -0.48 -27.20
C THR A 130 -8.10 -1.66 -26.48
N TYR A 131 -9.35 -1.99 -26.83
CA TYR A 131 -10.00 -3.21 -26.37
C TYR A 131 -9.38 -4.44 -27.01
N VAL A 132 -9.19 -5.47 -26.19
CA VAL A 132 -8.55 -6.71 -26.59
C VAL A 132 -9.33 -7.91 -26.07
N GLU A 133 -9.65 -8.84 -26.98
CA GLU A 133 -10.29 -10.11 -26.65
C GLU A 133 -9.28 -11.11 -26.09
N ARG A 134 -9.75 -11.97 -25.17
CA ARG A 134 -8.92 -13.01 -24.55
C ARG A 134 -8.61 -14.11 -25.56
N MET A 135 -7.34 -14.45 -25.73
CA MET A 135 -6.93 -15.54 -26.61
C MET A 135 -7.18 -16.91 -25.95
N PRO A 136 -7.37 -17.99 -26.73
CA PRO A 136 -7.43 -19.35 -26.20
C PRO A 136 -6.15 -19.70 -25.43
N GLY A 137 -6.29 -20.18 -24.19
CA GLY A 137 -5.16 -20.56 -23.32
C GLY A 137 -4.49 -19.41 -22.57
N GLU A 138 -4.81 -18.16 -22.88
CA GLU A 138 -4.26 -16.97 -22.21
C GLU A 138 -4.84 -16.81 -20.80
N SER A 139 -4.03 -16.47 -19.79
CA SER A 139 -4.53 -16.17 -18.45
C SER A 139 -5.25 -14.81 -18.40
N ALA A 140 -5.98 -14.53 -17.33
CA ALA A 140 -6.61 -13.21 -17.17
C ALA A 140 -5.56 -12.10 -16.96
N ASN A 141 -4.44 -12.42 -16.31
CA ASN A 141 -3.32 -11.49 -16.09
C ASN A 141 -2.65 -11.15 -17.43
N ASP A 142 -2.29 -12.17 -18.21
CA ASP A 142 -1.67 -11.98 -19.53
C ASP A 142 -2.51 -11.10 -20.47
N ARG A 143 -3.84 -11.27 -20.44
CA ARG A 143 -4.78 -10.42 -21.19
C ARG A 143 -4.70 -8.96 -20.73
N ASN A 144 -4.72 -8.73 -19.42
CA ASN A 144 -4.64 -7.39 -18.85
C ASN A 144 -3.31 -6.73 -19.19
N ASP A 145 -2.19 -7.45 -19.10
CA ASP A 145 -0.87 -6.96 -19.47
C ASP A 145 -0.81 -6.61 -20.97
N ARG A 146 -1.43 -7.43 -21.82
CA ARG A 146 -1.56 -7.16 -23.25
C ARG A 146 -2.43 -5.94 -23.53
N MET A 147 -3.51 -5.73 -22.79
CA MET A 147 -4.31 -4.51 -22.88
C MET A 147 -3.53 -3.27 -22.47
N ILE A 148 -2.69 -3.37 -21.43
CA ILE A 148 -1.81 -2.29 -21.01
C ILE A 148 -0.84 -1.94 -22.14
N ARG A 149 -0.15 -2.92 -22.71
CA ARG A 149 0.77 -2.72 -23.85
C ARG A 149 0.07 -2.13 -25.07
N THR A 150 -1.13 -2.62 -25.40
CA THR A 150 -1.93 -2.13 -26.54
C THR A 150 -2.35 -0.66 -26.33
N ALA A 151 -2.76 -0.29 -25.11
CA ALA A 151 -3.09 1.09 -24.78
C ALA A 151 -1.84 2.00 -24.87
N THR A 152 -0.68 1.56 -24.38
CA THR A 152 0.59 2.29 -24.52
C THR A 152 0.94 2.53 -25.99
N GLU A 153 0.85 1.49 -26.82
CA GLU A 153 1.10 1.60 -28.26
C GLU A 153 0.12 2.57 -28.94
N TRP A 154 -1.17 2.50 -28.57
CA TRP A 154 -2.19 3.42 -29.08
C TRP A 154 -1.88 4.87 -28.71
N TYR A 155 -1.51 5.15 -27.44
CA TYR A 155 -1.18 6.51 -27.01
C TYR A 155 0.06 7.04 -27.73
N GLU A 156 1.11 6.23 -27.90
CA GLU A 156 2.29 6.61 -28.70
C GLU A 156 1.86 7.00 -30.12
N LYS A 157 1.10 6.15 -30.83
CA LYS A 157 0.61 6.46 -32.19
C LYS A 157 -0.31 7.68 -32.22
N HIS A 158 -1.21 7.80 -31.26
CA HIS A 158 -2.22 8.86 -31.18
C HIS A 158 -1.57 10.23 -31.02
N LEU A 159 -0.60 10.36 -30.11
CA LEU A 159 0.12 11.60 -29.82
C LEU A 159 1.25 11.89 -30.83
N HIS A 160 1.80 10.86 -31.50
CA HIS A 160 2.82 11.05 -32.55
C HIS A 160 2.29 11.68 -33.85
N LEU A 161 0.99 11.59 -34.11
CA LEU A 161 0.39 12.02 -35.37
C LEU A 161 0.18 13.54 -35.48
N ASP A 162 0.45 14.32 -34.44
CA ASP A 162 0.30 15.78 -34.45
C ASP A 162 1.60 16.47 -34.91
N ARG A 163 1.73 16.65 -36.24
CA ARG A 163 2.97 17.04 -36.94
C ARG A 163 3.44 18.49 -36.69
N GLY A 164 2.74 19.28 -35.87
CA GLY A 164 2.94 20.73 -35.76
C GLY A 164 3.87 21.24 -34.65
N ARG A 165 4.32 20.42 -33.69
CA ARG A 165 5.08 20.89 -32.50
C ARG A 165 6.53 20.38 -32.46
N LYS A 166 7.43 21.24 -31.96
CA LYS A 166 8.87 20.97 -31.74
C LYS A 166 9.14 19.98 -30.58
N SER A 167 8.20 19.82 -29.65
CA SER A 167 8.32 18.88 -28.54
C SER A 167 7.22 17.82 -28.65
N ARG A 168 7.61 16.56 -28.71
CA ARG A 168 6.71 15.41 -28.85
C ARG A 168 6.58 14.72 -27.50
N VAL A 169 5.38 14.71 -26.93
CA VAL A 169 5.12 13.93 -25.71
C VAL A 169 5.12 12.45 -26.06
N ARG A 170 5.84 11.66 -25.27
CA ARG A 170 5.89 10.20 -25.40
C ARG A 170 5.27 9.52 -24.19
N ILE A 171 5.17 8.21 -24.22
CA ILE A 171 4.62 7.40 -23.13
C ILE A 171 5.71 6.49 -22.60
N VAL A 172 5.82 6.43 -21.27
CA VAL A 172 6.68 5.48 -20.57
C VAL A 172 5.79 4.56 -19.73
N LEU A 173 5.83 3.26 -20.03
CA LEU A 173 5.15 2.23 -19.27
C LEU A 173 5.99 1.83 -18.05
N LEU A 174 5.48 2.11 -16.85
CA LEU A 174 6.06 1.63 -15.61
C LEU A 174 5.46 0.28 -15.25
N SER A 175 6.29 -0.76 -15.18
CA SER A 175 5.90 -2.11 -14.78
C SER A 175 7.02 -2.79 -14.01
N ASP A 176 6.71 -3.29 -12.82
CA ASP A 176 7.64 -4.11 -12.03
C ASP A 176 7.61 -5.60 -12.46
N ASP A 177 6.71 -6.00 -13.37
CA ASP A 177 6.69 -7.34 -13.97
C ASP A 177 7.74 -7.48 -15.10
N ALA A 178 8.70 -8.39 -14.91
CA ALA A 178 9.77 -8.64 -15.87
C ALA A 178 9.28 -9.15 -17.23
N ASP A 179 8.25 -10.00 -17.25
CA ASP A 179 7.70 -10.58 -18.48
C ASP A 179 6.94 -9.52 -19.28
N ASN A 180 6.19 -8.65 -18.58
CA ASN A 180 5.50 -7.53 -19.21
C ASN A 180 6.48 -6.54 -19.83
N ARG A 181 7.57 -6.21 -19.11
CA ARG A 181 8.65 -5.34 -19.63
C ARG A 181 9.36 -5.94 -20.83
N ALA A 182 9.68 -7.24 -20.81
CA ALA A 182 10.33 -7.92 -21.93
C ALA A 182 9.45 -7.83 -23.20
N LYS A 183 8.18 -8.21 -23.09
CA LYS A 183 7.20 -8.13 -24.20
C LYS A 183 6.96 -6.70 -24.69
N ALA A 184 6.95 -5.71 -23.79
CA ALA A 184 6.80 -4.31 -24.16
C ALA A 184 8.03 -3.78 -24.92
N THR A 185 9.23 -4.22 -24.53
CA THR A 185 10.49 -3.86 -25.20
C THR A 185 10.56 -4.47 -26.61
N GLU A 186 10.11 -5.71 -26.78
CA GLU A 186 10.00 -6.37 -28.10
C GLU A 186 9.06 -5.61 -29.06
N LEU A 187 8.01 -4.98 -28.53
CA LEU A 187 7.08 -4.11 -29.29
C LEU A 187 7.64 -2.70 -29.53
N GLY A 188 8.86 -2.38 -29.07
CA GLY A 188 9.47 -1.06 -29.21
C GLY A 188 8.88 0.03 -28.30
N LEU A 189 8.18 -0.36 -27.23
CA LEU A 189 7.59 0.58 -26.27
C LEU A 189 8.64 1.01 -25.24
N ASN A 190 8.59 2.27 -24.79
CA ASN A 190 9.44 2.73 -23.70
C ASN A 190 8.91 2.14 -22.38
N THR A 191 9.70 1.31 -21.72
CA THR A 191 9.31 0.70 -20.43
C THR A 191 10.49 0.60 -19.48
N CYS A 192 10.20 0.64 -18.18
CA CYS A 192 11.15 0.33 -17.11
C CYS A 192 10.41 -0.03 -15.81
N SER A 193 11.13 -0.59 -14.84
CA SER A 193 10.62 -0.74 -13.47
C SER A 193 10.54 0.63 -12.77
N ALA A 194 9.73 0.74 -11.71
CA ALA A 194 9.71 1.95 -10.89
C ALA A 194 11.07 2.20 -10.24
N GLY A 195 11.73 1.12 -9.77
CA GLY A 195 13.08 1.17 -9.24
C GLY A 195 14.11 1.75 -10.22
N GLU A 196 14.10 1.30 -11.47
CA GLU A 196 14.99 1.81 -12.51
C GLU A 196 14.69 3.26 -12.91
N TYR A 197 13.41 3.62 -13.00
CA TYR A 197 13.00 4.98 -13.33
C TYR A 197 13.52 5.97 -12.28
N MET A 198 13.37 5.64 -11.00
CA MET A 198 13.76 6.50 -9.89
C MET A 198 15.26 6.47 -9.58
N LYS A 199 15.98 5.39 -9.90
CA LYS A 199 17.46 5.37 -9.80
C LYS A 199 18.11 6.41 -10.69
N ALA A 200 17.48 6.74 -11.82
CA ALA A 200 17.89 7.78 -12.75
C ALA A 200 17.10 9.09 -12.54
N ALA A 201 16.45 9.27 -11.38
CA ALA A 201 15.78 10.52 -11.04
C ALA A 201 16.78 11.69 -11.02
N LYS A 202 16.33 12.86 -11.47
CA LYS A 202 17.10 14.11 -11.36
C LYS A 202 17.47 14.37 -9.90
N GLU A 203 18.56 15.12 -9.66
CA GLU A 203 19.05 15.40 -8.30
C GLU A 203 17.96 15.95 -7.36
N LYS A 204 17.09 16.82 -7.87
CA LYS A 204 15.93 17.37 -7.15
C LYS A 204 14.99 16.28 -6.58
N PHE A 205 14.90 15.14 -7.25
CA PHE A 205 13.99 14.04 -6.96
C PHE A 205 14.70 12.80 -6.40
N ALA A 206 16.01 12.87 -6.12
CA ALA A 206 16.80 11.74 -5.63
C ALA A 206 16.28 11.14 -4.31
N HIS A 207 15.64 11.97 -3.48
CA HIS A 207 15.01 11.56 -2.21
C HIS A 207 13.86 10.56 -2.39
N LEU A 208 13.23 10.53 -3.56
CA LEU A 208 12.12 9.63 -3.85
C LEU A 208 12.57 8.17 -4.01
N LEU A 209 13.87 7.91 -4.21
CA LEU A 209 14.40 6.54 -4.28
C LEU A 209 14.16 5.75 -2.98
N ASP A 210 14.18 6.45 -1.84
CA ASP A 210 14.00 5.84 -0.51
C ASP A 210 12.52 5.42 -0.27
N LYS A 211 11.59 5.88 -1.11
CA LYS A 211 10.14 5.55 -1.06
C LYS A 211 9.75 4.34 -1.89
N ILE A 212 10.70 3.68 -2.55
CA ILE A 212 10.41 2.51 -3.38
C ILE A 212 10.32 1.27 -2.50
N SER A 213 9.18 0.58 -2.57
CA SER A 213 9.00 -0.74 -2.00
C SER A 213 9.88 -1.75 -2.74
N GLN A 214 10.82 -2.38 -2.05
CA GLN A 214 11.68 -3.41 -2.62
C GLN A 214 11.13 -4.82 -2.36
N ARG A 215 10.52 -5.42 -3.39
CA ARG A 215 10.01 -6.81 -3.30
C ARG A 215 10.94 -7.85 -3.97
N ASP A 216 11.79 -7.43 -4.91
CA ASP A 216 12.52 -8.33 -5.82
C ASP A 216 13.83 -8.90 -5.29
N THR A 217 14.25 -8.59 -4.07
CA THR A 217 15.51 -9.12 -3.52
C THR A 217 15.30 -10.50 -2.90
N VAL A 218 14.94 -11.50 -3.72
CA VAL A 218 14.97 -12.90 -3.29
C VAL A 218 16.42 -13.33 -3.20
N CYS A 219 17.00 -13.24 -2.00
CA CYS A 219 18.30 -13.84 -1.72
C CYS A 219 18.08 -15.35 -1.52
N GLU A 220 18.12 -16.13 -2.61
CA GLU A 220 17.95 -17.59 -2.59
C GLU A 220 19.13 -18.33 -1.92
N SER A 221 20.19 -17.63 -1.53
CA SER A 221 21.43 -18.23 -1.01
C SER A 221 21.50 -18.35 0.52
N LYS A 222 20.44 -18.02 1.27
CA LYS A 222 20.41 -18.10 2.74
C LYS A 222 19.43 -19.17 3.22
N ASP A 223 19.85 -19.93 4.24
CA ASP A 223 18.97 -20.86 4.94
C ASP A 223 17.74 -20.14 5.51
N PRO A 224 16.54 -20.71 5.39
CA PRO A 224 15.32 -20.06 5.83
C PRO A 224 15.22 -20.02 7.36
N LEU A 225 15.25 -18.81 7.93
CA LEU A 225 15.00 -18.56 9.36
C LEU A 225 13.59 -18.95 9.81
N PHE A 226 12.61 -18.92 8.90
CA PHE A 226 11.22 -19.17 9.22
C PHE A 226 10.58 -20.23 8.31
N PRO A 227 9.58 -20.99 8.83
CA PRO A 227 8.82 -21.94 8.03
C PRO A 227 7.97 -21.25 6.96
N SER A 228 7.70 -21.96 5.86
CA SER A 228 6.81 -21.49 4.80
C SER A 228 5.36 -21.44 5.30
N HIS A 229 4.62 -20.41 4.89
CA HIS A 229 3.19 -20.34 5.19
C HIS A 229 2.41 -21.31 4.30
N LEU A 230 1.36 -21.91 4.87
CA LEU A 230 0.39 -22.68 4.09
C LEU A 230 -0.36 -21.77 3.10
N THR A 231 -0.79 -22.34 1.97
CA THR A 231 -1.63 -21.61 1.01
C THR A 231 -3.00 -21.32 1.61
N LEU A 232 -3.68 -20.26 1.13
CA LEU A 232 -5.03 -19.92 1.59
C LEU A 232 -6.02 -21.09 1.42
N MET A 233 -5.86 -21.89 0.37
CA MET A 233 -6.68 -23.09 0.13
C MET A 233 -6.48 -24.13 1.24
N GLN A 234 -5.22 -24.47 1.55
CA GLN A 234 -4.88 -25.40 2.63
C GLN A 234 -5.33 -24.89 4.00
N ILE A 235 -5.20 -23.58 4.25
CA ILE A 235 -5.69 -22.96 5.48
C ILE A 235 -7.22 -23.12 5.58
N HIS A 236 -7.95 -22.81 4.51
CA HIS A 236 -9.41 -22.95 4.50
C HIS A 236 -9.87 -24.40 4.69
N GLU A 237 -9.21 -25.37 4.06
CA GLU A 237 -9.48 -26.80 4.27
C GLU A 237 -9.14 -27.26 5.70
N GLY A 238 -8.03 -26.76 6.25
CA GLY A 238 -7.62 -27.03 7.63
C GLY A 238 -8.59 -26.45 8.66
N ILE A 239 -9.14 -25.26 8.42
CA ILE A 239 -10.17 -24.66 9.27
C ILE A 239 -11.48 -25.45 9.17
N LYS A 240 -11.88 -25.84 7.95
CA LYS A 240 -13.11 -26.61 7.74
C LYS A 240 -13.04 -28.02 8.36
N SER A 241 -11.88 -28.65 8.36
CA SER A 241 -11.65 -29.94 9.01
C SER A 241 -11.46 -29.83 10.53
N GLY A 242 -11.40 -28.62 11.09
CA GLY A 242 -11.16 -28.38 12.51
C GLY A 242 -9.71 -28.59 12.95
N LYS A 243 -8.79 -28.89 12.02
CA LYS A 243 -7.35 -29.05 12.33
C LYS A 243 -6.67 -27.71 12.64
N LEU A 244 -7.11 -26.65 11.97
CA LEU A 244 -6.59 -25.29 12.16
C LEU A 244 -7.67 -24.39 12.76
N MET A 245 -7.22 -23.42 13.55
CA MET A 245 -8.07 -22.35 14.06
C MET A 245 -7.61 -21.01 13.52
N GLN A 246 -8.52 -20.05 13.43
CA GLN A 246 -8.20 -18.68 13.02
C GLN A 246 -8.51 -17.71 14.14
N GLY A 247 -7.74 -16.64 14.24
CA GLY A 247 -7.94 -15.63 15.27
C GLY A 247 -7.12 -14.36 15.04
N GLY A 248 -7.39 -13.35 15.86
CA GLY A 248 -6.61 -12.11 15.88
C GLY A 248 -5.35 -12.29 16.72
N PHE A 249 -4.19 -12.04 16.13
CA PHE A 249 -2.89 -12.06 16.80
C PHE A 249 -2.64 -10.76 17.57
N ILE A 250 -2.19 -10.90 18.81
CA ILE A 250 -1.89 -9.81 19.74
C ILE A 250 -0.46 -10.04 20.23
N ALA A 251 0.45 -9.17 19.83
CA ALA A 251 1.84 -9.25 20.29
C ALA A 251 1.94 -8.76 21.75
N SER A 252 2.82 -9.39 22.53
CA SER A 252 3.16 -8.88 23.86
C SER A 252 3.96 -7.59 23.76
N ARG A 253 3.70 -6.64 24.67
CA ARG A 253 4.49 -5.41 24.81
C ARG A 253 5.80 -5.62 25.54
N GLU A 254 5.88 -6.68 26.33
CA GLU A 254 6.98 -6.94 27.26
C GLU A 254 7.95 -7.99 26.70
N ASN A 255 7.49 -8.83 25.77
CA ASN A 255 8.29 -9.92 25.23
C ASN A 255 8.01 -10.12 23.73
N TYR A 256 8.98 -9.77 22.88
CA TYR A 256 8.85 -9.89 21.43
C TYR A 256 8.82 -11.35 20.91
N LEU A 257 9.15 -12.33 21.76
CA LEU A 257 9.05 -13.76 21.46
C LEU A 257 7.73 -14.36 21.94
N GLU A 258 6.82 -13.54 22.47
CA GLU A 258 5.51 -13.98 22.94
C GLU A 258 4.38 -13.17 22.30
N GLY A 259 3.30 -13.88 22.01
CA GLY A 259 2.05 -13.29 21.58
C GLY A 259 0.89 -14.21 21.88
N TYR A 260 -0.31 -13.69 21.70
CA TYR A 260 -1.55 -14.37 22.01
C TYR A 260 -2.45 -14.33 20.79
N VAL A 261 -3.20 -15.41 20.54
CA VAL A 261 -4.23 -15.44 19.51
C VAL A 261 -5.59 -15.58 20.14
N ARG A 262 -6.46 -14.60 19.88
CA ARG A 262 -7.86 -14.66 20.28
C ARG A 262 -8.65 -15.43 19.23
N VAL A 263 -9.06 -16.64 19.59
CA VAL A 263 -9.90 -17.52 18.77
C VAL A 263 -11.33 -17.46 19.30
N GLU A 264 -12.34 -17.39 18.42
CA GLU A 264 -13.75 -17.29 18.85
C GLU A 264 -14.24 -18.52 19.64
N SER A 265 -13.66 -19.70 19.40
CA SER A 265 -14.05 -20.95 20.06
C SER A 265 -13.40 -21.17 21.42
N ILE A 266 -12.48 -20.31 21.86
CA ILE A 266 -11.73 -20.46 23.11
C ILE A 266 -11.83 -19.16 23.92
N GLU A 267 -12.29 -19.24 25.17
CA GLU A 267 -12.46 -18.06 26.03
C GLU A 267 -11.12 -17.38 26.37
N LYS A 268 -10.10 -18.18 26.69
CA LYS A 268 -8.73 -17.70 26.95
C LYS A 268 -7.96 -17.58 25.64
N ALA A 269 -7.14 -16.54 25.53
CA ALA A 269 -6.28 -16.38 24.37
C ALA A 269 -5.19 -17.46 24.36
N VAL A 270 -4.89 -18.02 23.18
CA VAL A 270 -3.91 -19.09 23.03
C VAL A 270 -2.50 -18.51 22.96
N LEU A 271 -1.59 -19.02 23.78
CA LEU A 271 -0.21 -18.56 23.84
C LEU A 271 0.59 -19.02 22.61
N ILE A 272 1.38 -18.13 22.04
CA ILE A 272 2.35 -18.42 20.99
C ILE A 272 3.71 -17.92 21.47
N GLN A 273 4.64 -18.86 21.64
CA GLN A 273 5.96 -18.56 22.19
C GLN A 273 7.08 -19.08 21.28
N GLY A 274 8.08 -18.24 21.07
CA GLY A 274 9.27 -18.52 20.27
C GLY A 274 9.16 -17.98 18.84
N ARG A 275 10.31 -17.60 18.28
CA ARG A 275 10.37 -16.91 16.98
C ARG A 275 9.77 -17.72 15.83
N MET A 276 10.07 -19.03 15.81
CA MET A 276 9.57 -19.94 14.79
C MET A 276 8.06 -20.12 14.85
N ASN A 277 7.48 -20.12 16.05
CA ASN A 277 6.04 -20.30 16.26
C ASN A 277 5.24 -19.03 15.98
N LEU A 278 5.80 -17.85 16.25
CA LEU A 278 5.21 -16.57 15.85
C LEU A 278 5.16 -16.40 14.32
N ASN A 279 6.13 -17.00 13.62
CA ASN A 279 6.17 -17.14 12.16
C ASN A 279 5.78 -15.88 11.37
N ARG A 280 6.53 -14.79 11.59
CA ARG A 280 6.38 -13.53 10.86
C ARG A 280 4.98 -12.90 11.01
N ALA A 281 4.28 -13.12 12.12
CA ALA A 281 3.04 -12.41 12.48
C ALA A 281 3.35 -11.00 13.02
N VAL A 282 2.47 -10.05 12.75
CA VAL A 282 2.53 -8.67 13.28
C VAL A 282 1.26 -8.39 14.08
N ASP A 283 1.35 -7.57 15.12
CA ASP A 283 0.20 -7.21 15.98
C ASP A 283 -1.02 -6.80 15.16
N GLY A 284 -2.17 -7.39 15.49
CA GLY A 284 -3.45 -7.15 14.80
C GLY A 284 -3.69 -7.99 13.54
N ASP A 285 -2.74 -8.79 13.09
CA ASP A 285 -2.92 -9.73 11.98
C ASP A 285 -4.01 -10.77 12.29
N THR A 286 -4.73 -11.22 11.27
CA THR A 286 -5.58 -12.42 11.36
C THR A 286 -4.76 -13.62 10.91
N VAL A 287 -4.54 -14.57 11.81
CA VAL A 287 -3.61 -15.68 11.62
C VAL A 287 -4.32 -17.03 11.72
N ALA A 288 -3.77 -18.02 11.03
CA ALA A 288 -4.15 -19.43 11.18
C ALA A 288 -3.14 -20.13 12.09
N ILE A 289 -3.65 -20.82 13.10
CA ILE A 289 -2.84 -21.52 14.11
C ILE A 289 -3.12 -23.03 14.10
N GLU A 290 -2.08 -23.79 14.43
CA GLU A 290 -2.14 -25.22 14.74
C GLU A 290 -1.77 -25.38 16.23
N MET A 291 -2.63 -26.05 17.00
CA MET A 291 -2.37 -26.32 18.41
C MET A 291 -1.19 -27.29 18.55
N LEU A 292 -0.31 -27.01 19.51
CA LEU A 292 0.74 -27.93 19.87
C LEU A 292 0.20 -29.03 20.79
N PRO A 293 0.82 -30.23 20.81
CA PRO A 293 0.48 -31.27 21.76
C PRO A 293 0.61 -30.77 23.20
N GLU A 294 -0.18 -31.32 24.12
CA GLU A 294 -0.17 -30.92 25.55
C GLU A 294 1.22 -31.05 26.20
N SER A 295 2.06 -31.95 25.69
CA SER A 295 3.45 -32.11 26.13
C SER A 295 4.31 -30.87 25.88
N GLU A 296 3.96 -30.06 24.88
CA GLU A 296 4.66 -28.84 24.46
C GLU A 296 3.96 -27.55 24.94
N TRP A 297 2.94 -27.68 25.79
CA TRP A 297 2.33 -26.53 26.44
C TRP A 297 3.30 -25.85 27.40
N LYS A 298 3.31 -24.52 27.33
CA LYS A 298 4.24 -23.66 28.06
C LYS A 298 3.44 -22.65 28.89
N ALA A 299 4.08 -22.12 29.90
CA ALA A 299 3.54 -21.01 30.68
C ALA A 299 4.08 -19.68 30.12
N PRO A 300 3.31 -18.58 30.25
CA PRO A 300 3.82 -17.24 29.95
C PRO A 300 5.12 -16.94 30.72
N SER A 301 6.06 -16.26 30.08
CA SER A 301 7.31 -15.88 30.74
C SER A 301 7.15 -14.57 31.51
N ASP A 302 7.73 -14.51 32.71
CA ASP A 302 7.84 -13.25 33.49
C ASP A 302 9.01 -12.36 32.99
N VAL A 303 9.67 -12.74 31.90
CA VAL A 303 10.87 -12.07 31.40
C VAL A 303 10.47 -10.97 30.43
N VAL A 304 10.82 -9.73 30.79
CA VAL A 304 10.76 -8.59 29.87
C VAL A 304 11.94 -8.71 28.90
N LEU A 305 11.68 -9.18 27.69
CA LEU A 305 12.66 -9.24 26.61
C LEU A 305 12.50 -7.99 25.74
N VAL A 306 13.48 -7.10 25.83
CA VAL A 306 13.65 -6.00 24.89
C VAL A 306 14.66 -6.46 23.85
N ASP A 307 14.31 -6.38 22.56
CA ASP A 307 15.28 -6.61 21.48
C ASP A 307 16.41 -5.59 21.67
N GLU A 308 17.61 -6.03 22.07
CA GLU A 308 18.75 -5.15 22.39
C GLU A 308 19.25 -4.42 21.13
N GLN A 309 20.00 -3.33 21.30
CA GLN A 309 20.40 -2.44 20.20
C GLN A 309 21.46 -3.04 19.25
N ASN A 310 22.15 -4.10 19.64
CA ASN A 310 23.06 -4.79 18.73
C ASN A 310 22.24 -5.59 17.72
N ASP A 311 22.40 -5.30 16.44
CA ASP A 311 21.84 -6.08 15.34
C ASP A 311 22.76 -7.28 15.07
N PRO A 312 22.43 -8.52 15.51
CA PRO A 312 23.21 -9.72 15.19
C PRO A 312 23.09 -10.11 13.70
N GLY A 313 22.36 -9.31 12.90
CA GLY A 313 22.05 -9.59 11.52
C GLY A 313 21.04 -10.73 11.38
N ASP A 314 21.10 -11.42 10.24
CA ASP A 314 20.23 -12.57 9.94
C ASP A 314 20.79 -13.89 10.50
N MET A 315 21.56 -13.86 11.59
CA MET A 315 22.10 -15.06 12.23
C MET A 315 21.01 -15.84 12.99
N VAL A 316 21.06 -17.17 12.92
CA VAL A 316 20.20 -18.07 13.69
C VAL A 316 20.73 -18.12 15.12
N GLU A 317 20.24 -17.22 15.97
CA GLU A 317 20.47 -17.34 17.41
C GLU A 317 19.40 -18.25 18.03
N PRO A 318 19.78 -19.17 18.95
CA PRO A 318 18.80 -19.90 19.73
C PRO A 318 17.97 -18.89 20.54
N ASP A 319 16.66 -19.14 20.64
CA ASP A 319 15.81 -18.34 21.51
C ASP A 319 16.39 -18.37 22.94
N PRO A 320 16.47 -17.23 23.65
CA PRO A 320 16.94 -17.19 25.02
C PRO A 320 16.14 -18.19 25.87
N THR A 321 16.82 -18.90 26.77
CA THR A 321 16.20 -19.89 27.64
C THR A 321 15.14 -19.20 28.49
N PHE A 322 13.87 -19.47 28.21
CA PHE A 322 12.76 -18.99 29.02
C PHE A 322 12.84 -19.65 30.40
N SER A 323 13.15 -18.87 31.44
CA SER A 323 13.14 -19.33 32.84
C SER A 323 11.70 -19.48 33.30
N VAL A 324 11.18 -20.71 33.21
CA VAL A 324 9.83 -21.04 33.68
C VAL A 324 9.85 -21.18 35.21
N LYS A 325 8.91 -20.53 35.91
CA LYS A 325 8.68 -20.81 37.34
C LYS A 325 8.24 -22.28 37.50
N PRO A 326 8.82 -23.05 38.45
CA PRO A 326 8.50 -24.47 38.62
C PRO A 326 7.04 -24.79 39.02
N GLN A 327 6.19 -23.77 39.25
CA GLN A 327 4.77 -23.90 39.62
C GLN A 327 3.80 -23.19 38.66
N ALA A 328 4.25 -22.67 37.51
CA ALA A 328 3.33 -22.01 36.58
C ALA A 328 2.42 -23.05 35.87
N GLU A 329 1.11 -22.81 35.88
CA GLU A 329 0.15 -23.62 35.12
C GLU A 329 0.46 -23.52 33.63
N ARG A 330 0.56 -24.68 32.96
CA ARG A 330 0.81 -24.72 31.51
C ARG A 330 -0.46 -24.30 30.79
N GLU A 331 -0.34 -23.33 29.90
CA GLU A 331 -1.45 -22.85 29.09
C GLU A 331 -1.39 -23.47 27.69
N PRO A 332 -2.54 -23.58 26.99
CA PRO A 332 -2.56 -24.08 25.61
C PRO A 332 -1.66 -23.25 24.71
N THR A 333 -0.70 -23.91 24.07
CA THR A 333 0.23 -23.28 23.12
C THR A 333 -0.07 -23.67 21.68
N ALA A 334 0.22 -22.75 20.76
CA ALA A 334 0.07 -22.98 19.34
C ALA A 334 1.23 -22.37 18.53
N LYS A 335 1.27 -22.74 17.24
CA LYS A 335 2.16 -22.13 16.25
C LYS A 335 1.35 -21.54 15.11
N VAL A 336 1.81 -20.41 14.58
CA VAL A 336 1.24 -19.77 13.38
C VAL A 336 1.72 -20.52 12.14
N VAL A 337 0.76 -21.06 11.38
CA VAL A 337 1.04 -21.80 10.13
C VAL A 337 0.81 -20.96 8.88
N GLY A 338 0.13 -19.83 9.01
CA GLY A 338 -0.08 -18.90 7.90
C GLY A 338 -0.83 -17.64 8.34
N ILE A 339 -0.80 -16.63 7.48
CA ILE A 339 -1.45 -15.34 7.73
C ILE A 339 -2.61 -15.19 6.75
N ILE A 340 -3.82 -15.07 7.28
CA ILE A 340 -5.06 -14.96 6.50
C ILE A 340 -5.23 -13.52 6.02
N LYS A 341 -4.99 -12.55 6.91
CA LYS A 341 -5.14 -11.13 6.61
C LYS A 341 -4.10 -10.32 7.37
N ARG A 342 -3.27 -9.58 6.62
CA ARG A 342 -2.32 -8.61 7.18
C ARG A 342 -3.06 -7.34 7.61
N LYS A 343 -2.66 -6.77 8.75
CA LYS A 343 -3.14 -5.48 9.26
C LYS A 343 -2.01 -4.44 9.33
N TRP A 344 -1.10 -4.50 8.35
CA TRP A 344 -0.03 -3.53 8.24
C TRP A 344 -0.55 -2.13 7.95
N ARG A 345 0.11 -1.14 8.55
CA ARG A 345 -0.13 0.29 8.38
C ARG A 345 1.21 1.01 8.28
N GLN A 346 1.15 2.31 8.12
CA GLN A 346 2.31 3.18 8.26
C GLN A 346 2.66 3.30 9.76
N TYR A 347 3.93 3.11 10.11
CA TYR A 347 4.42 3.14 11.49
C TYR A 347 5.35 4.33 11.69
N CYS A 348 5.18 5.06 12.80
CA CYS A 348 6.07 6.15 13.19
C CYS A 348 7.21 5.60 14.05
N GLY A 349 8.39 6.20 13.97
CA GLY A 349 9.54 5.72 14.71
C GLY A 349 10.82 6.50 14.43
N ILE A 350 11.95 5.87 14.73
CA ILE A 350 13.30 6.44 14.57
C ILE A 350 14.23 5.48 13.85
N LEU A 351 15.29 6.02 13.27
CA LEU A 351 16.35 5.24 12.64
C LEU A 351 17.47 4.95 13.65
N ILE A 352 17.96 3.72 13.71
CA ILE A 352 19.20 3.38 14.44
C ILE A 352 20.39 3.61 13.50
N PRO A 353 21.46 4.28 13.97
CA PRO A 353 22.69 4.44 13.20
C PRO A 353 23.35 3.08 12.95
N SER A 354 23.72 2.82 11.69
CA SER A 354 24.52 1.63 11.37
C SER A 354 25.95 1.81 11.85
N HIS A 355 26.57 0.73 12.34
CA HIS A 355 28.00 0.72 12.68
C HIS A 355 28.90 0.85 11.43
N ILE A 356 28.36 0.59 10.24
CA ILE A 356 29.09 0.64 8.97
C ILE A 356 28.81 1.98 8.28
N GLN A 357 29.82 2.85 8.23
CA GLN A 357 29.75 4.11 7.51
C GLN A 357 29.52 3.87 6.01
N GLY A 358 28.52 4.54 5.43
CA GLY A 358 28.16 4.40 4.01
C GLY A 358 27.24 3.22 3.67
N SER A 359 26.80 2.43 4.66
CA SER A 359 25.72 1.45 4.45
C SER A 359 24.44 2.16 4.00
N THR A 360 23.75 1.62 3.00
CA THR A 360 22.40 2.07 2.64
C THR A 360 21.33 1.40 3.48
N ARG A 361 21.64 0.26 4.09
CA ARG A 361 20.72 -0.53 4.92
C ARG A 361 20.79 -0.09 6.37
N HIS A 362 19.62 0.20 6.93
CA HIS A 362 19.44 0.68 8.29
C HIS A 362 18.27 -0.03 8.97
N ILE A 363 18.26 0.02 10.30
CA ILE A 363 17.19 -0.55 11.12
C ILE A 363 16.33 0.59 11.67
N PHE A 364 15.05 0.54 11.35
CA PHE A 364 14.01 1.40 11.89
C PHE A 364 13.37 0.77 13.12
N VAL A 365 13.20 1.58 14.17
CA VAL A 365 12.52 1.20 15.42
C VAL A 365 11.17 1.90 15.48
N PRO A 366 10.07 1.16 15.36
CA PRO A 366 8.73 1.71 15.57
C PRO A 366 8.55 2.29 16.98
N ALA A 367 7.68 3.29 17.12
CA ALA A 367 7.30 3.88 18.40
C ALA A 367 6.47 2.89 19.24
N GLU A 368 5.61 2.09 18.61
CA GLU A 368 4.87 1.01 19.26
C GLU A 368 5.75 -0.24 19.43
N ARG A 369 5.99 -0.62 20.69
CA ARG A 369 6.90 -1.72 21.07
C ARG A 369 6.46 -3.10 20.58
N LYS A 370 5.18 -3.26 20.28
CA LYS A 370 4.62 -4.50 19.72
C LYS A 370 5.05 -4.78 18.27
N ILE A 371 5.50 -3.75 17.56
CA ILE A 371 5.88 -3.87 16.15
C ILE A 371 7.37 -4.21 16.09
N PRO A 372 7.77 -5.27 15.36
CA PRO A 372 9.17 -5.60 15.21
C PRO A 372 9.92 -4.48 14.49
N ARG A 373 11.23 -4.38 14.75
CA ARG A 373 12.11 -3.49 13.99
C ARG A 373 12.04 -3.79 12.50
N ILE A 374 12.20 -2.77 11.67
CA ILE A 374 12.02 -2.87 10.21
C ILE A 374 13.34 -2.52 9.54
N ARG A 375 13.76 -3.33 8.58
CA ARG A 375 14.93 -3.03 7.74
C ARG A 375 14.50 -2.12 6.59
N ILE A 376 15.15 -0.96 6.48
CA ILE A 376 14.90 0.00 5.39
C ILE A 376 16.19 0.30 4.63
N GLU A 377 16.06 0.68 3.37
CA GLU A 377 17.16 1.19 2.55
C GLU A 377 16.99 2.70 2.34
N THR A 378 17.98 3.49 2.79
CA THR A 378 17.98 4.95 2.63
C THR A 378 19.39 5.47 2.41
N ARG A 379 19.52 6.45 1.53
CA ARG A 379 20.77 7.22 1.33
C ARG A 379 20.83 8.48 2.20
N GLN A 380 19.71 8.84 2.83
CA GLN A 380 19.54 10.06 3.61
C GLN A 380 19.67 9.84 5.13
N ALA A 381 20.25 8.71 5.54
CA ALA A 381 20.36 8.31 6.94
C ALA A 381 20.89 9.42 7.85
N ALA A 382 21.93 10.16 7.42
CA ALA A 382 22.50 11.25 8.21
C ALA A 382 21.47 12.33 8.61
N THR A 383 20.50 12.63 7.75
CA THR A 383 19.44 13.61 8.04
C THR A 383 18.33 12.97 8.88
N LEU A 384 17.93 11.74 8.52
CA LEU A 384 16.80 11.03 9.12
C LEU A 384 17.09 10.56 10.56
N LEU A 385 18.35 10.37 10.95
CA LEU A 385 18.73 9.95 12.31
C LEU A 385 18.26 10.92 13.41
N SER A 386 18.14 12.20 13.09
CA SER A 386 17.70 13.24 14.03
C SER A 386 16.19 13.49 14.00
N GLN A 387 15.44 12.70 13.22
CA GLN A 387 14.03 12.95 12.91
C GLN A 387 13.14 11.76 13.27
N ARG A 388 11.89 12.07 13.59
CA ARG A 388 10.79 11.09 13.57
C ARG A 388 10.41 10.83 12.12
N ILE A 389 10.36 9.56 11.73
CA ILE A 389 10.03 9.16 10.37
C ILE A 389 8.89 8.14 10.36
N ILE A 390 8.21 8.06 9.23
CA ILE A 390 7.19 7.07 8.93
C ILE A 390 7.78 6.02 7.99
N VAL A 391 7.55 4.75 8.30
CA VAL A 391 7.95 3.59 7.50
C VAL A 391 6.76 2.68 7.26
N ALA A 392 6.64 2.12 6.06
CA ALA A 392 5.66 1.08 5.72
C ALA A 392 6.37 -0.27 5.53
N ILE A 393 5.73 -1.35 5.98
CA ILE A 393 6.23 -2.72 5.76
C ILE A 393 5.82 -3.19 4.37
N ASP A 394 6.79 -3.66 3.59
CA ASP A 394 6.57 -4.18 2.23
C ASP A 394 6.37 -5.68 2.25
N GLN A 395 7.29 -6.38 2.91
CA GLN A 395 7.32 -7.83 2.99
C GLN A 395 8.14 -8.33 4.18
N TRP A 396 7.92 -9.58 4.56
CA TRP A 396 8.79 -10.27 5.52
C TRP A 396 9.24 -11.60 4.92
N PRO A 397 10.41 -11.62 4.26
CA PRO A 397 10.96 -12.84 3.66
C PRO A 397 11.34 -13.87 4.72
N ARG A 398 11.33 -15.15 4.33
CA ARG A 398 11.65 -16.26 5.24
C ARG A 398 13.10 -16.31 5.72
N HIS A 399 14.01 -15.64 5.02
CA HIS A 399 15.45 -15.60 5.28
C HIS A 399 15.87 -14.29 5.99
N SER A 400 14.92 -13.45 6.41
CA SER A 400 15.19 -12.16 7.03
C SER A 400 14.67 -12.14 8.46
N ARG A 401 15.51 -11.78 9.44
CA ARG A 401 15.09 -11.64 10.84
C ARG A 401 14.04 -10.54 11.00
N TYR A 402 14.21 -9.43 10.30
CA TYR A 402 13.31 -8.28 10.33
C TYR A 402 12.46 -8.18 9.06
N PRO A 403 11.23 -7.66 9.13
CA PRO A 403 10.50 -7.22 7.95
C PRO A 403 11.30 -6.18 7.15
N GLN A 404 11.11 -6.18 5.84
CA GLN A 404 11.62 -5.17 4.93
C GLN A 404 10.53 -4.12 4.71
N GLY A 405 10.93 -2.86 4.68
CA GLY A 405 10.05 -1.74 4.43
C GLY A 405 10.76 -0.58 3.72
N HIS A 406 9.99 0.44 3.40
CA HIS A 406 10.48 1.65 2.76
C HIS A 406 10.11 2.90 3.57
N PHE A 407 10.87 3.96 3.37
CA PHE A 407 10.62 5.25 3.99
C PHE A 407 9.42 5.94 3.34
N VAL A 408 8.46 6.40 4.13
CA VAL A 408 7.31 7.15 3.63
C VAL A 408 7.56 8.64 3.76
N ARG A 409 7.71 9.20 4.96
CA ARG A 409 7.97 10.64 5.13
C ARG A 409 8.66 10.95 6.45
N ALA A 410 9.35 12.08 6.49
CA ALA A 410 9.86 12.65 7.73
C ALA A 410 8.77 13.55 8.35
N LEU A 411 8.60 13.45 9.67
CA LEU A 411 7.67 14.27 10.43
C LEU A 411 8.36 15.56 10.91
N GLY A 412 9.52 15.39 11.57
CA GLY A 412 10.23 16.51 12.16
C GLY A 412 11.30 16.05 13.16
N PRO A 413 12.00 16.99 13.82
CA PRO A 413 13.07 16.66 14.76
C PRO A 413 12.54 15.94 16.00
N ILE A 414 13.31 14.99 16.51
CA ILE A 414 13.00 14.24 17.73
C ILE A 414 12.95 15.23 18.92
N GLY A 415 11.90 15.14 19.73
CA GLY A 415 11.72 16.00 20.92
C GLY A 415 11.01 17.33 20.66
N SER A 416 10.67 17.67 19.41
CA SER A 416 9.74 18.79 19.14
C SER A 416 8.32 18.41 19.53
N LYS A 417 7.62 19.34 20.21
CA LYS A 417 6.23 19.15 20.66
C LYS A 417 5.29 18.90 19.49
N GLU A 418 5.46 19.63 18.41
CA GLU A 418 4.66 19.52 17.18
C GLU A 418 4.82 18.13 16.57
N THR A 419 6.06 17.66 16.44
CA THR A 419 6.38 16.33 15.89
C THR A 419 5.82 15.21 16.77
N GLU A 420 6.03 15.26 18.08
CA GLU A 420 5.56 14.19 18.99
C GLU A 420 4.03 14.15 19.08
N ASN A 421 3.36 15.31 19.01
CA ASN A 421 1.90 15.36 18.89
C ASN A 421 1.42 14.68 17.59
N GLU A 422 2.05 14.97 16.46
CA GLU A 422 1.70 14.35 15.18
C GLU A 422 1.90 12.83 15.20
N VAL A 423 3.02 12.35 15.79
CA VAL A 423 3.31 10.92 15.99
C VAL A 423 2.18 10.24 16.77
N ILE A 424 1.74 10.84 17.89
CA ILE A 424 0.68 10.25 18.71
C ILE A 424 -0.63 10.14 17.92
N LEU A 425 -0.98 11.17 17.16
CA LEU A 425 -2.21 11.19 16.35
C LEU A 425 -2.17 10.11 15.26
N LEU A 426 -1.04 9.97 14.57
CA LEU A 426 -0.83 8.93 13.54
C LEU A 426 -0.87 7.52 14.13
N GLU A 427 -0.22 7.31 15.27
CA GLU A 427 -0.18 6.00 15.92
C GLU A 427 -1.57 5.52 16.37
N HIS A 428 -2.49 6.45 16.68
CA HIS A 428 -3.86 6.13 17.09
C HIS A 428 -4.90 6.28 15.97
N ASP A 429 -4.46 6.44 14.71
CA ASP A 429 -5.33 6.60 13.54
C ASP A 429 -6.31 7.79 13.68
N VAL A 430 -5.84 8.88 14.29
CA VAL A 430 -6.60 10.13 14.45
C VAL A 430 -6.32 11.04 13.25
N PRO A 431 -7.33 11.29 12.38
CA PRO A 431 -7.15 12.15 11.23
C PRO A 431 -6.96 13.60 11.69
N HIS A 432 -5.80 14.19 11.38
CA HIS A 432 -5.42 15.55 11.77
C HIS A 432 -5.09 16.46 10.57
N ASN A 433 -5.40 15.97 9.37
CA ASN A 433 -5.27 16.75 8.14
C ASN A 433 -6.33 17.87 8.12
N ARG A 434 -6.05 18.93 7.36
CA ARG A 434 -7.05 19.96 7.06
C ARG A 434 -8.24 19.34 6.31
N PHE A 435 -9.43 19.89 6.52
CA PHE A 435 -10.61 19.53 5.74
C PHE A 435 -10.38 19.82 4.25
N SER A 436 -10.95 18.99 3.39
CA SER A 436 -10.86 19.20 1.94
C SER A 436 -11.69 20.40 1.50
N GLU A 437 -11.36 20.98 0.35
CA GLU A 437 -12.14 22.08 -0.24
C GLU A 437 -13.61 21.70 -0.47
N ASP A 438 -13.91 20.45 -0.82
CA ASP A 438 -15.30 19.97 -0.95
C ASP A 438 -16.07 20.07 0.38
N VAL A 439 -15.40 19.77 1.50
CA VAL A 439 -16.00 19.88 2.84
C VAL A 439 -16.14 21.35 3.22
N LEU A 440 -15.14 22.19 2.93
CA LEU A 440 -15.18 23.62 3.18
C LEU A 440 -16.26 24.32 2.34
N ALA A 441 -16.51 23.86 1.11
CA ALA A 441 -17.56 24.38 0.23
C ALA A 441 -18.98 24.12 0.77
N CYS A 442 -19.14 23.17 1.69
CA CYS A 442 -20.41 22.93 2.39
C CYS A 442 -20.67 23.94 3.52
N LEU A 443 -19.68 24.74 3.92
CA LEU A 443 -19.84 25.75 4.95
C LEU A 443 -20.66 26.93 4.45
N PRO A 444 -21.49 27.56 5.31
CA PRO A 444 -22.20 28.78 4.95
C PRO A 444 -21.20 29.91 4.70
N GLN A 445 -21.54 30.82 3.78
CA GLN A 445 -20.73 32.01 3.58
C GLN A 445 -20.77 32.90 4.83
N LEU A 446 -19.60 33.42 5.20
CA LEU A 446 -19.45 34.34 6.31
C LEU A 446 -19.59 35.80 5.83
N PRO A 447 -20.17 36.70 6.65
CA PRO A 447 -20.74 36.45 7.97
C PRO A 447 -22.10 35.72 7.89
N TRP A 448 -22.29 34.70 8.73
CA TRP A 448 -23.57 34.01 8.85
C TRP A 448 -24.51 34.79 9.79
N LEU A 449 -25.68 35.16 9.28
CA LEU A 449 -26.75 35.80 10.04
C LEU A 449 -28.01 34.93 9.97
N ILE A 450 -28.78 34.90 11.05
CA ILE A 450 -30.05 34.18 11.07
C ILE A 450 -31.00 34.75 10.01
N THR A 451 -31.55 33.89 9.17
CA THR A 451 -32.43 34.32 8.09
C THR A 451 -33.83 34.67 8.63
N GLY A 452 -34.55 35.53 7.91
CA GLY A 452 -35.94 35.85 8.23
C GLY A 452 -36.88 34.63 8.15
N GLU A 453 -36.50 33.61 7.38
CA GLU A 453 -37.23 32.34 7.32
C GLU A 453 -36.99 31.50 8.58
N ASP A 454 -35.74 31.38 9.03
CA ASP A 454 -35.38 30.71 10.28
C ASP A 454 -36.10 31.34 11.48
N LEU A 455 -36.16 32.68 11.53
CA LEU A 455 -36.85 33.41 12.60
C LEU A 455 -38.36 33.11 12.68
N LYS A 456 -39.00 32.81 11.55
CA LYS A 456 -40.44 32.45 11.54
C LYS A 456 -40.68 31.02 12.00
N ARG A 457 -39.70 30.13 11.81
CA ARG A 457 -39.82 28.69 12.11
C ARG A 457 -39.29 28.32 13.50
N ARG A 458 -38.35 29.09 14.04
CA ARG A 458 -37.67 28.82 15.32
C ARG A 458 -38.28 29.66 16.44
N VAL A 459 -38.29 29.11 17.66
CA VAL A 459 -38.75 29.81 18.86
C VAL A 459 -37.72 30.86 19.27
N ASP A 460 -38.17 32.09 19.52
CA ASP A 460 -37.31 33.19 19.97
C ASP A 460 -37.16 33.18 21.49
N LEU A 461 -35.95 32.86 21.97
CA LEU A 461 -35.59 32.82 23.39
C LEU A 461 -34.63 33.94 23.80
N ARG A 462 -34.42 34.95 22.94
CA ARG A 462 -33.46 36.06 23.22
C ARG A 462 -33.84 36.91 24.43
N GLY A 463 -35.08 36.82 24.91
CA GLY A 463 -35.54 37.48 26.14
C GLY A 463 -35.21 36.72 27.44
N ILE A 464 -34.63 35.52 27.36
CA ILE A 464 -34.26 34.71 28.53
C ILE A 464 -32.81 34.97 28.90
N THR A 465 -32.53 35.12 30.20
CA THR A 465 -31.17 35.22 30.72
C THR A 465 -30.47 33.87 30.65
N ILE A 466 -29.65 33.67 29.62
CA ILE A 466 -28.83 32.48 29.41
C ILE A 466 -27.38 32.82 29.73
N CYS A 467 -26.69 31.96 30.48
CA CYS A 467 -25.25 32.01 30.69
C CYS A 467 -24.62 30.67 30.33
N SER A 468 -23.43 30.68 29.72
CA SER A 468 -22.58 29.49 29.57
C SER A 468 -21.54 29.46 30.69
N VAL A 469 -21.20 28.25 31.14
CA VAL A 469 -20.14 28.03 32.14
C VAL A 469 -19.14 27.10 31.51
N ASP A 470 -18.06 27.69 31.00
CA ASP A 470 -17.07 26.99 30.18
C ASP A 470 -15.70 26.97 30.88
N PRO A 471 -14.83 25.99 30.57
CA PRO A 471 -13.46 25.98 31.04
C PRO A 471 -12.67 27.22 30.57
N PRO A 472 -11.61 27.64 31.28
CA PRO A 472 -10.72 28.69 30.79
C PRO A 472 -10.13 28.34 29.41
N GLY A 473 -10.33 29.22 28.40
CA GLY A 473 -9.81 29.04 27.04
C GLY A 473 -10.75 28.34 26.05
N CYS A 474 -12.05 28.23 26.39
CA CYS A 474 -13.11 27.72 25.50
C CYS A 474 -13.36 28.60 24.27
#